data_AF-A0A6J1Z3Q4-F1
#
_entry.id   AF-A0A6J1Z3Q4-F1
#
_cell.length_a   1.000
_cell.length_b   1.000
_cell.length_c   1.000
_cell.angle_alpha   90.00
_cell.angle_beta   90.00
_cell.angle_gamma   90.00
#
_symmetry.space_group_name_H-M   'P 1'
#
loop_
_entity.id
_entity.type
_entity.pdbx_description
1 polymer ?
#
loop_
_entity_poly.entity_id
_entity_poly.type
_entity_poly.pdbx_seq_one_letter_code
_entity_poly.pdbx_strand_id
1 'polypeptide(L)'
;MGPQVALLVAALAGCLLPARSCVTCDPRVVAALDALEKEYLPTHLAPGRHREVMEKIRQTVRNFRDLPDLEDTFLGVIDEATMETSVLSFLRSVRLIRNSGVADDTFVKEFSWMLTLEKAAFRGYVTRFQREDFCPNKCGESGLWELVFYPSSLPREYPAFFLRLWVSVV
;
A
#
# COMPACT_ATOMS: atom_id res chain seq x y z
N MET A 1 4.37 -25.62 28.99
CA MET A 1 4.12 -24.34 28.30
C MET A 1 3.29 -24.68 27.06
N GLY A 2 2.00 -24.35 27.07
CA GLY A 2 1.04 -24.90 26.11
C GLY A 2 1.02 -24.18 24.76
N PRO A 3 0.51 -24.83 23.70
CA PRO A 3 0.36 -24.25 22.35
C PRO A 3 -0.51 -22.98 22.33
N GLN A 4 -1.33 -22.77 23.36
CA GLN A 4 -2.14 -21.57 23.56
C GLN A 4 -1.29 -20.32 23.84
N VAL A 5 -0.13 -20.47 24.49
CA VAL A 5 0.78 -19.35 24.78
C VAL A 5 1.50 -18.90 23.49
N ALA A 6 1.86 -19.84 22.61
CA ALA A 6 2.43 -19.51 21.31
C ALA A 6 1.43 -18.79 20.39
N LEU A 7 0.15 -19.18 20.42
CA LEU A 7 -0.92 -18.50 19.68
C LEU A 7 -1.20 -17.09 20.21
N LEU A 8 -1.20 -16.89 21.53
CA LEU A 8 -1.35 -15.57 22.15
C LEU A 8 -0.17 -14.65 21.84
N VAL A 9 1.06 -15.17 21.82
CA VAL A 9 2.26 -14.40 21.44
C VAL A 9 2.26 -14.09 19.94
N ALA A 10 1.78 -14.98 19.07
CA ALA A 10 1.62 -14.71 17.64
C ALA A 10 0.53 -13.66 17.36
N ALA A 11 -0.59 -13.69 18.10
CA ALA A 11 -1.64 -12.69 18.02
C ALA A 11 -1.15 -11.31 18.52
N LEU A 12 -0.39 -11.27 19.63
CA LEU A 12 0.20 -10.05 20.15
C LEU A 12 1.34 -9.50 19.27
N ALA A 13 2.14 -10.36 18.63
CA ALA A 13 3.12 -9.95 17.63
C ALA A 13 2.44 -9.43 16.35
N GLY A 14 1.26 -9.95 16.00
CA GLY A 14 0.39 -9.41 14.95
C GLY A 14 -0.15 -8.01 15.28
N CYS A 15 -0.44 -7.71 16.55
CA CYS A 15 -0.78 -6.36 17.02
C CYS A 15 0.43 -5.39 17.02
N LEU A 16 1.66 -5.90 17.11
CA LEU A 16 2.89 -5.10 17.22
C LEU A 16 3.61 -4.89 15.88
N LEU A 17 3.15 -5.53 14.80
CA LEU A 17 3.65 -5.27 13.45
C LEU A 17 2.81 -4.13 12.85
N PRO A 18 3.38 -2.93 12.66
CA PRO A 18 2.65 -1.83 12.03
C PRO A 18 2.07 -2.31 10.70
N ALA A 19 0.76 -2.20 10.54
CA ALA A 19 0.01 -2.54 9.32
C ALA A 19 0.35 -1.55 8.21
N ARG A 20 1.59 -1.57 7.73
CA ARG A 20 2.09 -0.54 6.81
C ARG A 20 1.19 -0.50 5.58
N SER A 21 0.61 0.67 5.36
CA SER A 21 -0.24 1.02 4.23
C SER A 21 0.54 0.78 2.92
N CYS A 22 0.32 -0.40 2.33
CA CYS A 22 1.22 -0.96 1.33
C CYS A 22 0.46 -1.20 0.03
N VAL A 23 0.46 -0.22 -0.86
CA VAL A 23 -0.16 -0.34 -2.20
C VAL A 23 0.41 -1.55 -2.96
N THR A 24 1.70 -1.87 -2.78
CA THR A 24 2.33 -3.05 -3.39
C THR A 24 1.90 -4.39 -2.80
N CYS A 25 1.14 -4.40 -1.71
CA CYS A 25 0.64 -5.63 -1.09
C CYS A 25 -0.62 -6.15 -1.79
N ASP A 26 -1.27 -5.30 -2.60
CA ASP A 26 -2.37 -5.73 -3.45
C ASP A 26 -1.86 -6.49 -4.69
N PRO A 27 -2.36 -7.72 -4.96
CA PRO A 27 -1.89 -8.53 -6.08
C PRO A 27 -2.18 -7.89 -7.44
N ARG A 28 -3.23 -7.06 -7.57
CA ARG A 28 -3.57 -6.37 -8.81
C ARG A 28 -2.52 -5.31 -9.16
N VAL A 29 -1.99 -4.61 -8.15
CA VAL A 29 -0.90 -3.64 -8.34
C VAL A 29 0.35 -4.36 -8.82
N VAL A 30 0.70 -5.49 -8.20
CA VAL A 30 1.86 -6.27 -8.63
C VAL A 30 1.69 -6.80 -10.05
N ALA A 31 0.51 -7.34 -10.38
CA ALA A 31 0.19 -7.80 -11.72
C ALA A 31 0.24 -6.67 -12.76
N ALA A 32 -0.23 -5.46 -12.42
CA ALA A 32 -0.16 -4.30 -13.32
C ALA A 32 1.28 -3.86 -13.59
N LEU A 33 2.15 -3.88 -12.58
CA LEU A 33 3.58 -3.59 -12.74
C LEU A 33 4.31 -4.69 -13.54
N ASP A 34 3.95 -5.96 -13.34
CA ASP A 34 4.49 -7.06 -14.12
C ASP A 34 4.06 -6.99 -15.59
N ALA A 35 2.80 -6.61 -15.87
CA ALA A 35 2.31 -6.38 -17.21
C ALA A 35 2.99 -5.16 -17.86
N LEU A 36 3.23 -4.08 -17.10
CA LEU A 36 3.99 -2.93 -17.59
C LEU A 36 5.38 -3.38 -18.08
N GLU A 37 6.09 -4.16 -17.29
CA GLU A 37 7.43 -4.68 -17.62
C GLU A 37 7.43 -5.62 -18.82
N LYS A 38 6.49 -6.57 -18.88
CA LYS A 38 6.50 -7.65 -19.86
C LYS A 38 5.82 -7.32 -21.17
N GLU A 39 4.84 -6.41 -21.16
CA GLU A 39 3.98 -6.14 -22.33
C GLU A 39 4.22 -4.75 -22.90
N TYR A 40 4.45 -3.74 -22.04
CA TYR A 40 4.56 -2.35 -22.49
C TYR A 40 6.01 -1.94 -22.79
N LEU A 41 6.93 -2.15 -21.85
CA LEU A 41 8.33 -1.74 -22.02
C LEU A 41 9.03 -2.29 -23.25
N PRO A 42 8.80 -3.56 -23.67
CA PRO A 42 9.48 -4.10 -24.86
C PRO A 42 9.23 -3.33 -26.15
N THR A 43 8.13 -2.59 -26.22
CA THR A 43 7.73 -1.81 -27.40
C THR A 43 7.85 -0.30 -27.21
N HIS A 44 8.03 0.18 -25.97
CA HIS A 44 7.99 1.61 -25.63
C HIS A 44 9.26 2.12 -24.94
N LEU A 45 10.27 1.26 -24.73
CA LEU A 45 11.54 1.65 -24.12
C LEU A 45 12.69 0.79 -24.65
N ALA A 46 13.89 1.36 -24.77
CA ALA A 46 15.07 0.61 -25.18
C ALA A 46 15.39 -0.58 -24.22
N PRO A 47 15.73 -1.77 -24.74
CA PRO A 47 15.95 -2.99 -23.93
C PRO A 47 16.95 -2.84 -22.78
N GLY A 48 18.01 -2.06 -22.99
CA GLY A 48 19.04 -1.82 -21.96
C GLY A 48 18.53 -1.04 -20.74
N ARG A 49 17.34 -0.42 -20.82
CA ARG A 49 16.79 0.45 -19.77
C ARG A 49 15.65 -0.17 -18.99
N HIS A 50 15.10 -1.31 -19.44
CA HIS A 50 13.90 -1.91 -18.85
C HIS A 50 14.08 -2.21 -17.36
N ARG A 51 15.19 -2.88 -17.02
CA ARG A 51 15.49 -3.30 -15.65
C ARG A 51 15.62 -2.10 -14.71
N GLU A 52 16.43 -1.11 -15.08
CA GLU A 52 16.68 0.08 -14.26
C GLU A 52 15.38 0.85 -14.00
N VAL A 53 14.57 1.07 -15.04
CA VAL A 53 13.31 1.81 -14.92
C VAL A 53 12.32 1.06 -14.05
N MET A 54 12.15 -0.26 -14.22
CA MET A 54 11.23 -1.05 -13.39
C MET A 54 11.68 -1.15 -11.94
N GLU A 55 12.99 -1.27 -11.68
CA GLU A 55 13.53 -1.27 -10.33
C GLU A 55 13.19 0.04 -9.61
N LYS A 56 13.41 1.19 -10.27
CA LYS A 56 13.06 2.50 -9.74
C LYS A 56 11.56 2.68 -9.53
N ILE A 57 10.72 2.22 -10.46
CA ILE A 57 9.26 2.24 -10.32
C ILE A 57 8.84 1.43 -9.09
N ARG A 58 9.27 0.17 -8.99
CA ARG A 58 8.90 -0.72 -7.86
C ARG A 58 9.38 -0.16 -6.53
N GLN A 59 10.59 0.39 -6.47
CA GLN A 59 11.11 1.05 -5.28
C GLN A 59 10.26 2.26 -4.89
N THR A 60 9.88 3.09 -5.86
CA THR A 60 9.06 4.28 -5.61
C THR A 60 7.68 3.90 -5.07
N VAL A 61 7.00 2.89 -5.64
CA VAL A 61 5.69 2.44 -5.16
C VAL A 61 5.80 1.81 -3.76
N ARG A 62 6.86 1.05 -3.47
CA ARG A 62 7.12 0.53 -2.11
C ARG A 62 7.26 1.66 -1.08
N ASN A 63 7.85 2.79 -1.49
CA ASN A 63 8.07 3.95 -0.64
C ASN A 63 6.80 4.80 -0.47
N PHE A 64 5.63 4.39 -0.98
CA PHE A 64 4.37 5.11 -0.71
C PHE A 64 4.01 5.08 0.77
N ARG A 65 4.38 3.99 1.47
CA ARG A 65 4.20 3.85 2.92
C ARG A 65 5.08 4.81 3.74
N ASP A 66 6.14 5.34 3.14
CA ASP A 66 7.09 6.22 3.82
C ASP A 66 6.57 7.66 3.74
N LEU A 67 5.85 8.06 4.79
CA LEU A 67 5.17 9.35 4.94
C LEU A 67 5.75 10.13 6.13
N PRO A 68 6.98 10.67 6.02
CA PRO A 68 7.69 11.31 7.13
C PRO A 68 6.96 12.55 7.67
N ASP A 69 6.27 13.31 6.81
CA ASP A 69 5.50 14.48 7.23
C ASP A 69 4.28 14.14 8.11
N LEU A 70 3.95 12.85 8.22
CA LEU A 70 2.90 12.37 9.09
C LEU A 70 3.47 11.56 10.27
N GLU A 71 4.77 11.50 10.50
CA GLU A 71 5.40 10.61 11.49
C GLU A 71 4.83 10.77 12.92
N ASP A 72 4.43 11.98 13.31
CA ASP A 72 3.81 12.27 14.62
C ASP A 72 2.31 11.95 14.71
N THR A 73 1.64 11.72 13.58
CA THR A 73 0.18 11.54 13.48
C THR A 73 -0.24 10.23 12.83
N PHE A 74 0.67 9.61 12.07
CA PHE A 74 0.44 8.44 11.26
C PHE A 74 0.72 7.20 12.08
N LEU A 75 -0.35 6.58 12.56
CA LEU A 75 -0.29 5.34 13.34
C LEU A 75 0.08 4.11 12.51
N GLY A 76 0.42 4.27 11.23
CA GLY A 76 0.83 3.15 10.39
C GLY A 76 -0.31 2.19 10.05
N VAL A 77 -1.56 2.64 10.09
CA VAL A 77 -2.77 1.83 9.84
C VAL A 77 -3.74 2.60 8.93
N ILE A 78 -4.36 1.90 7.99
CA ILE A 78 -5.48 2.36 7.16
C ILE A 78 -6.56 1.26 7.10
N ASP A 79 -7.82 1.63 6.88
CA ASP A 79 -8.90 0.67 6.64
C ASP A 79 -8.89 0.12 5.19
N GLU A 80 -9.70 -0.90 4.96
CA GLU A 80 -9.81 -1.56 3.66
C GLU A 80 -10.34 -0.61 2.57
N ALA A 81 -11.31 0.25 2.90
CA ALA A 81 -11.89 1.18 1.92
C ALA A 81 -10.88 2.23 1.44
N THR A 82 -10.05 2.77 2.34
CA THR A 82 -8.95 3.68 2.00
C THR A 82 -7.89 2.98 1.16
N MET A 83 -7.57 1.74 1.51
CA MET A 83 -6.63 0.91 0.76
C MET A 83 -7.15 0.62 -0.66
N GLU A 84 -8.40 0.21 -0.80
CA GLU A 84 -9.05 -0.07 -2.09
C GLU A 84 -9.07 1.18 -2.97
N THR A 85 -9.42 2.34 -2.40
CA THR A 85 -9.40 3.63 -3.11
C THR A 85 -8.01 3.94 -3.66
N SER A 86 -6.97 3.70 -2.86
CA SER A 86 -5.57 3.92 -3.25
C SER A 86 -5.15 2.98 -4.37
N VAL A 87 -5.51 1.70 -4.29
CA VAL A 87 -5.22 0.69 -5.31
C VAL A 87 -5.92 1.02 -6.62
N LEU A 88 -7.21 1.34 -6.59
CA LEU A 88 -7.99 1.65 -7.79
C LEU A 88 -7.50 2.94 -8.47
N SER A 89 -7.12 3.95 -7.69
CA SER A 89 -6.48 5.19 -8.19
C SER A 89 -5.20 4.86 -8.95
N PHE A 90 -4.29 4.12 -8.31
CA PHE A 90 -3.01 3.73 -8.91
C PHE A 90 -3.20 2.93 -10.21
N LEU A 91 -4.07 1.91 -10.19
CA LEU A 91 -4.35 1.08 -11.37
C LEU A 91 -4.93 1.89 -12.53
N ARG A 92 -5.80 2.86 -12.24
CA ARG A 92 -6.34 3.78 -13.24
C ARG A 92 -5.23 4.61 -13.86
N SER A 93 -4.33 5.17 -13.06
CA SER A 93 -3.23 6.00 -13.54
C SER A 93 -2.22 5.22 -14.38
N VAL A 94 -1.86 4.00 -13.97
CA VAL A 94 -1.04 3.09 -14.81
C VAL A 94 -1.72 2.81 -16.15
N ARG A 95 -3.04 2.52 -16.13
CA ARG A 95 -3.80 2.27 -17.36
C ARG A 95 -3.82 3.49 -18.28
N LEU A 96 -3.93 4.70 -17.74
CA LEU A 96 -3.93 5.94 -18.54
C LEU A 96 -2.59 6.14 -19.25
N ILE A 97 -1.46 5.98 -18.56
CA ILE A 97 -0.13 6.04 -19.19
C ILE A 97 0.02 4.97 -20.26
N ARG A 98 -0.41 3.74 -19.98
CA ARG A 98 -0.32 2.66 -20.96
C ARG A 98 -1.15 2.95 -22.22
N ASN A 99 -2.34 3.53 -22.05
CA ASN A 99 -3.23 3.88 -23.13
C ASN A 99 -2.79 5.12 -23.92
N SER A 100 -1.99 6.02 -23.33
CA SER A 100 -1.48 7.20 -24.05
C SER A 100 -0.39 6.85 -25.06
N GLY A 101 0.21 5.65 -24.96
CA GLY A 101 1.23 5.18 -25.91
C GLY A 101 2.55 5.95 -25.82
N VAL A 102 2.79 6.67 -24.72
CA VAL A 102 4.02 7.42 -24.51
C VAL A 102 5.23 6.48 -24.39
N ALA A 103 6.35 6.87 -24.98
CA ALA A 103 7.53 6.03 -25.09
C ALA A 103 8.81 6.76 -24.62
N ASP A 104 9.88 5.99 -24.46
CA ASP A 104 11.22 6.42 -24.14
C ASP A 104 11.29 7.37 -22.94
N ASP A 105 11.97 8.50 -23.07
CA ASP A 105 12.16 9.46 -21.97
C ASP A 105 10.85 10.13 -21.56
N THR A 106 9.91 10.29 -22.49
CA THR A 106 8.57 10.81 -22.18
C THR A 106 7.83 9.84 -21.26
N PHE A 107 7.87 8.54 -21.55
CA PHE A 107 7.32 7.53 -20.66
C PHE A 107 7.92 7.61 -19.27
N VAL A 108 9.25 7.65 -19.15
CA VAL A 108 9.94 7.69 -17.85
C VAL A 108 9.53 8.94 -17.07
N LYS A 109 9.46 10.10 -17.73
CA LYS A 109 9.07 11.37 -17.10
C LYS A 109 7.62 11.36 -16.65
N GLU A 110 6.69 10.97 -17.51
CA GLU A 110 5.25 10.95 -17.18
C GLU A 110 4.92 9.91 -16.12
N PHE A 111 5.52 8.73 -16.19
CA PHE A 111 5.32 7.71 -15.18
C PHE A 111 5.88 8.17 -13.83
N SER A 112 7.07 8.77 -13.79
CA SER A 112 7.65 9.33 -12.56
C SER A 112 6.78 10.45 -11.98
N TRP A 113 6.21 11.30 -12.83
CA TRP A 113 5.30 12.36 -12.42
C TRP A 113 4.01 11.78 -11.84
N MET A 114 3.42 10.80 -12.52
CA MET A 114 2.23 10.07 -12.07
C MET A 114 2.46 9.43 -10.70
N LEU A 115 3.61 8.79 -10.46
CA LEU A 115 3.96 8.22 -9.16
C LEU A 115 4.03 9.28 -8.05
N THR A 116 4.51 10.48 -8.38
CA THR A 116 4.56 11.61 -7.43
C THR A 116 3.14 12.05 -7.04
N LEU A 117 2.24 12.13 -8.02
CA LEU A 117 0.83 12.47 -7.79
C LEU A 117 0.10 11.39 -6.98
N GLU A 118 0.28 10.11 -7.32
CA GLU A 118 -0.34 9.01 -6.58
C GLU A 118 0.17 8.92 -5.14
N LYS A 119 1.46 9.18 -4.89
CA LYS A 119 1.99 9.25 -3.51
C LYS A 119 1.35 10.40 -2.72
N ALA A 120 1.16 11.56 -3.34
CA ALA A 120 0.50 12.70 -2.71
C ALA A 120 -0.99 12.42 -2.44
N ALA A 121 -1.69 11.77 -3.38
CA ALA A 121 -3.07 11.35 -3.21
C ALA A 121 -3.22 10.33 -2.08
N PHE A 122 -2.34 9.32 -2.05
CA PHE A 122 -2.27 8.32 -0.98
C PHE A 122 -2.09 8.97 0.40
N ARG A 123 -1.17 9.92 0.53
CA ARG A 123 -1.01 10.73 1.74
C ARG A 123 -2.31 11.44 2.13
N GLY A 124 -3.03 11.99 1.15
CA GLY A 124 -4.32 12.63 1.36
C GLY A 124 -5.38 11.67 1.90
N TYR A 125 -5.48 10.47 1.34
CA TYR A 125 -6.41 9.43 1.79
C TYR A 125 -6.09 8.98 3.23
N VAL A 126 -4.81 8.73 3.52
CA VAL A 126 -4.32 8.40 4.86
C VAL A 126 -4.68 9.48 5.88
N THR A 127 -4.40 10.75 5.56
CA THR A 127 -4.69 11.89 6.45
C THR A 127 -6.18 12.00 6.73
N ARG A 128 -7.03 11.81 5.70
CA ARG A 128 -8.49 11.84 5.86
C ARG A 128 -8.97 10.73 6.79
N PHE A 129 -8.56 9.50 6.52
CA PHE A 129 -8.91 8.34 7.35
C PHE A 129 -8.56 8.60 8.81
N GLN A 130 -7.35 9.06 9.10
CA GLN A 130 -6.91 9.29 10.47
C GLN A 130 -7.63 10.42 11.20
N ARG A 131 -8.14 11.40 10.46
CA ARG A 131 -8.87 12.53 11.02
C ARG A 131 -10.36 12.24 11.22
N GLU A 132 -10.96 11.51 10.29
CA GLU A 132 -12.42 11.41 10.16
C GLU A 132 -12.95 10.03 10.55
N ASP A 133 -12.24 8.96 10.20
CA ASP A 133 -12.75 7.59 10.26
C ASP A 133 -12.01 6.72 11.30
N PHE A 134 -10.81 7.14 11.72
CA PHE A 134 -10.03 6.44 12.73
C PHE A 134 -10.50 6.82 14.14
N CYS A 135 -11.18 5.88 14.81
CA CYS A 135 -11.74 6.03 16.16
C CYS A 135 -12.62 7.30 16.34
N PRO A 136 -13.71 7.45 15.57
CA PRO A 136 -14.56 8.65 15.59
C PRO A 136 -15.36 8.82 16.90
N ASN A 137 -15.50 7.75 17.67
CA ASN A 137 -16.19 7.70 18.95
C ASN A 137 -15.34 8.34 20.06
N LYS A 138 -15.49 9.67 20.25
CA LYS A 138 -14.90 10.43 21.36
C LYS A 138 -15.50 10.15 22.75
N CYS A 139 -16.46 9.23 22.86
CA CYS A 139 -17.05 8.79 24.13
C CYS A 139 -17.21 7.26 24.08
N GLY A 140 -16.89 6.59 25.20
CA GLY A 140 -16.75 5.14 25.30
C GLY A 140 -17.92 4.35 24.73
N GLU A 141 -17.65 3.61 23.66
CA GLU A 141 -18.33 2.38 23.28
C GLU A 141 -17.41 1.63 22.31
N SER A 142 -17.05 0.41 22.70
CA SER A 142 -16.16 -0.51 21.99
C SER A 142 -16.77 -0.95 20.65
N GLY A 143 -16.20 -0.47 19.55
CA GLY A 143 -16.52 -0.92 18.19
C GLY A 143 -15.57 -2.05 17.74
N LEU A 144 -16.14 -3.07 17.09
CA LEU A 144 -15.36 -4.14 16.45
C LEU A 144 -14.84 -3.63 15.10
N TRP A 145 -13.54 -3.43 14.97
CA TRP A 145 -12.92 -3.00 13.71
C TRP A 145 -12.12 -4.15 13.08
N GLU A 146 -12.34 -4.37 11.79
CA GLU A 146 -11.48 -5.21 10.95
C GLU A 146 -10.38 -4.34 10.36
N LEU A 147 -9.19 -4.46 10.93
CA LEU A 147 -8.00 -3.81 10.43
C LEU A 147 -7.21 -4.83 9.60
N VAL A 148 -6.75 -4.42 8.41
CA VAL A 148 -6.01 -5.28 7.49
C VAL A 148 -4.51 -5.10 7.70
N PHE A 149 -3.81 -6.19 8.05
CA PHE A 149 -2.37 -6.19 8.28
C PHE A 149 -1.64 -6.92 7.15
N TYR A 150 -0.66 -6.25 6.55
CA TYR A 150 0.32 -6.87 5.63
C TYR A 150 1.73 -6.85 6.24
N PRO A 151 2.16 -7.91 6.93
CA PRO A 151 3.49 -7.97 7.52
C PRO A 151 4.56 -8.01 6.43
N SER A 152 5.57 -7.13 6.54
CA SER A 152 6.65 -6.98 5.55
C SER A 152 7.70 -8.11 5.58
N SER A 153 7.62 -9.00 6.56
CA SER A 153 8.68 -9.97 6.92
C SER A 153 8.33 -11.44 6.63
N LEU A 154 7.14 -11.72 6.08
CA LEU A 154 6.70 -13.09 5.77
C LEU A 154 6.67 -13.32 4.24
N PRO A 155 7.12 -14.49 3.76
CA PRO A 155 7.07 -14.84 2.34
C PRO A 155 5.62 -14.91 1.82
N ARG A 156 5.48 -14.74 0.50
CA ARG A 156 4.27 -14.51 -0.32
C ARG A 156 3.12 -15.55 -0.20
N GLU A 157 3.27 -16.56 0.65
CA GLU A 157 2.36 -17.70 0.82
C GLU A 157 1.39 -17.56 2.00
N TYR A 158 1.48 -16.50 2.81
CA TYR A 158 0.54 -16.27 3.91
C TYR A 158 -0.61 -15.34 3.50
N PRO A 159 -1.87 -15.69 3.79
CA PRO A 159 -3.01 -14.81 3.56
C PRO A 159 -2.89 -13.53 4.39
N ALA A 160 -3.51 -12.44 3.92
CA ALA A 160 -3.65 -11.22 4.70
C ALA A 160 -4.20 -11.56 6.10
N PHE A 161 -3.57 -11.03 7.15
CA PHE A 161 -4.04 -11.26 8.50
C PHE A 161 -5.14 -10.24 8.80
N PHE A 162 -6.37 -10.73 8.93
CA PHE A 162 -7.47 -9.97 9.50
C PHE A 162 -7.33 -10.02 11.02
N LEU A 163 -6.84 -8.94 11.61
CA LEU A 163 -6.92 -8.76 13.05
C LEU A 163 -8.20 -7.99 13.34
N ARG A 164 -9.19 -8.70 13.88
CA ARG A 164 -10.29 -8.09 14.62
C ARG A 164 -9.74 -7.62 15.96
N LEU A 165 -9.36 -6.35 16.02
CA LEU A 165 -8.95 -5.74 17.28
C LEU A 165 -10.20 -5.25 18.01
N TRP A 166 -10.40 -5.79 19.21
CA TRP A 166 -11.23 -5.14 20.22
C TRP A 166 -10.41 -3.99 20.81
N VAL A 167 -10.58 -2.80 20.27
CA VAL A 167 -9.94 -1.60 20.81
C VAL A 167 -10.86 -1.05 21.90
N SER A 168 -10.53 -1.35 23.16
CA SER A 168 -11.09 -0.64 24.30
C SER A 168 -10.18 0.54 24.62
N VAL A 169 -10.68 1.75 24.37
CA VAL A 169 -10.06 2.98 24.87
C VAL A 169 -10.66 3.23 26.26
N VAL A 170 -9.83 3.10 27.30
CA VAL A 170 -10.13 3.56 28.67
C VAL A 170 -9.56 4.95 28.85
#